data_AF-A0A6L6Q652-F1
#
_entry.id   AF-A0A6L6Q652-F1
#
_cell.length_a   1.000
_cell.length_b   1.000
_cell.length_c   1.000
_cell.angle_alpha   90.00
_cell.angle_beta   90.00
_cell.angle_gamma   90.00
#
_symmetry.space_group_name_H-M   'P 1'
#
loop_
_entity.id
_entity.type
_entity.pdbx_description
1 polymer ?
#
loop_
_entity_poly.entity_id
_entity_poly.type
_entity_poly.pdbx_seq_one_letter_code
_entity_poly.pdbx_strand_id
1 'polypeptide(L)'
;MILNKRIFLFFMVLFQFLFSSISVASKEGILGWSDFSISSKGPAATGVAKIVGTQTENGIASLQIEAFGKKVQLNGLQLKSLEGMNINGMQLTFEKKDGDGIRLFIVISRGFSSGLVKSKLIEMDEKGNIAVSEP
;
A
#
# COMPACT_ATOMS: atom_id res chain seq x y z
N MET A 1 -27.09 -33.22 -48.77
CA MET A 1 -27.15 -33.13 -47.28
C MET A 1 -25.95 -32.36 -46.70
N ILE A 2 -25.64 -31.16 -47.21
CA ILE A 2 -24.45 -30.37 -46.80
C ILE A 2 -24.86 -28.95 -46.35
N LEU A 3 -26.02 -28.46 -46.80
CA LEU A 3 -26.54 -27.12 -46.49
C LEU A 3 -26.87 -26.94 -44.99
N ASN A 4 -27.33 -28.00 -44.31
CA ASN A 4 -27.67 -27.96 -42.88
C ASN A 4 -26.46 -27.81 -41.96
N LYS A 5 -25.28 -28.32 -42.34
CA LYS A 5 -24.07 -28.23 -41.51
C LYS A 5 -23.50 -26.81 -41.45
N ARG A 6 -23.56 -26.07 -42.56
CA ARG A 6 -23.04 -24.68 -42.63
C ARG A 6 -23.92 -23.71 -41.84
N ILE A 7 -25.23 -23.89 -41.91
CA ILE A 7 -26.19 -23.10 -41.13
C ILE A 7 -26.04 -23.39 -39.63
N PHE A 8 -25.87 -24.67 -39.25
CA PHE A 8 -25.62 -25.05 -37.86
C PHE A 8 -24.31 -24.46 -37.30
N LEU A 9 -23.22 -24.51 -38.08
CA LEU A 9 -21.95 -23.88 -37.72
C LEU A 9 -22.07 -22.36 -37.57
N PHE A 10 -22.84 -21.72 -38.44
CA PHE A 10 -23.09 -20.28 -38.36
C PHE A 10 -23.83 -19.90 -37.07
N PHE A 11 -24.88 -20.65 -36.71
CA PHE A 11 -25.61 -20.45 -35.46
C PHE A 11 -24.74 -20.73 -34.21
N MET A 12 -23.86 -21.73 -34.28
CA MET A 12 -22.97 -22.07 -33.16
C MET A 12 -21.92 -20.97 -32.92
N VAL A 13 -21.34 -20.40 -33.96
CA VAL A 13 -20.41 -19.26 -33.85
C VAL A 13 -21.14 -18.02 -33.34
N LEU A 14 -22.35 -17.76 -33.83
CA LEU A 14 -23.16 -16.62 -33.37
C LEU A 14 -23.53 -16.75 -31.88
N PHE A 15 -23.81 -17.96 -31.42
CA PHE A 15 -24.12 -18.23 -30.01
C PHE A 15 -22.91 -17.97 -29.10
N GLN A 16 -21.68 -18.25 -29.54
CA GLN A 16 -20.47 -17.98 -28.75
C GLN A 16 -20.19 -16.48 -28.56
N PHE A 17 -20.63 -15.62 -29.47
CA PHE A 17 -20.53 -14.16 -29.31
C PHE A 17 -21.53 -13.58 -28.31
N LEU A 18 -22.68 -14.25 -28.09
CA LEU A 18 -23.73 -13.75 -27.19
C LEU A 18 -23.45 -14.02 -25.71
N PHE A 19 -22.44 -14.84 -25.40
CA PHE A 19 -22.02 -15.15 -24.02
C PHE A 19 -20.59 -14.67 -23.71
N SER A 20 -20.12 -13.60 -24.36
CA SER A 20 -18.93 -12.88 -23.88
C SER A 20 -19.21 -12.24 -22.52
N SER A 21 -19.08 -13.08 -21.49
CA SER A 21 -18.80 -12.80 -20.08
C SER A 21 -19.19 -11.41 -19.59
N ILE A 22 -20.37 -11.32 -18.97
CA ILE A 22 -20.67 -10.28 -18.00
C ILE A 22 -19.76 -10.55 -16.79
N SER A 23 -18.54 -10.03 -16.82
CA SER A 23 -17.67 -10.02 -15.66
C SER A 23 -18.23 -9.02 -14.66
N VAL A 24 -18.97 -9.53 -13.68
CA VAL A 24 -19.39 -8.76 -12.50
C VAL A 24 -18.19 -8.67 -11.57
N ALA A 25 -17.32 -7.69 -11.79
CA ALA A 25 -16.31 -7.33 -10.80
C ALA A 25 -17.01 -6.66 -9.61
N SER A 26 -16.82 -7.19 -8.40
CA SER A 26 -17.32 -6.55 -7.18
C SER A 26 -16.82 -5.11 -7.14
N LYS A 27 -17.75 -4.16 -7.06
CA LYS A 27 -17.47 -2.72 -6.97
C LYS A 27 -17.24 -2.25 -5.53
N GLU A 28 -16.94 -3.16 -4.60
CA GLU A 28 -16.49 -2.74 -3.28
C GLU A 28 -15.08 -2.16 -3.42
N GLY A 29 -14.99 -0.83 -3.34
CA GLY A 29 -13.75 -0.08 -3.46
C GLY A 29 -12.84 -0.27 -2.25
N ILE A 30 -11.55 0.00 -2.44
CA ILE A 30 -10.57 0.00 -1.35
C ILE A 30 -10.98 1.05 -0.31
N LEU A 31 -11.12 0.64 0.95
CA LEU A 31 -11.23 1.56 2.08
C LEU A 31 -9.83 2.00 2.50
N GLY A 32 -9.41 3.15 2.00
CA GLY A 32 -8.20 3.83 2.44
C GLY A 32 -8.37 4.47 3.82
N TRP A 33 -7.27 4.72 4.52
CA TRP A 33 -7.30 5.42 5.79
C TRP A 33 -7.39 6.94 5.58
N SER A 34 -8.40 7.60 6.14
CA SER A 34 -8.47 9.07 6.12
C SER A 34 -7.51 9.67 7.14
N ASP A 35 -7.62 9.24 8.40
CA ASP A 35 -6.76 9.62 9.51
C ASP A 35 -6.27 8.34 10.19
N PHE A 36 -4.99 8.30 10.54
CA PHE A 36 -4.43 7.14 11.23
C PHE A 36 -3.45 7.57 12.33
N SER A 37 -3.47 6.81 13.42
CA SER A 37 -2.54 6.94 14.54
C SER A 37 -2.21 5.55 15.06
N ILE A 38 -1.03 5.07 14.71
CA ILE A 38 -0.55 3.73 15.04
C ILE A 38 0.56 3.86 16.07
N SER A 39 0.54 3.00 17.09
CA SER A 39 1.57 2.97 18.13
C SER A 39 2.03 1.54 18.34
N SER A 40 3.34 1.34 18.44
CA SER A 40 3.94 0.05 18.72
C SER A 40 4.98 0.17 19.82
N LYS A 41 4.98 -0.81 20.72
CA LYS A 41 6.05 -0.96 21.71
C LYS A 41 7.28 -1.47 20.97
N GLY A 42 8.31 -0.64 20.84
CA GLY A 42 9.59 -1.09 20.32
C GLY A 42 10.35 -1.97 21.32
N PRO A 43 11.45 -2.60 20.90
CA PRO A 43 12.41 -3.21 21.82
C PRO A 43 12.78 -2.25 22.95
N ALA A 44 13.08 -2.77 24.14
CA ALA A 44 13.23 -1.97 25.37
C ALA A 44 14.13 -0.72 25.23
N ALA A 45 15.16 -0.76 24.38
CA ALA A 45 16.09 0.34 24.15
C ALA A 45 15.61 1.41 23.15
N THR A 46 14.60 1.14 22.30
CA THR A 46 14.20 2.04 21.19
C THR A 46 13.00 2.93 21.55
N GLY A 47 12.29 2.61 22.63
CA GLY A 47 11.07 3.30 23.03
C GLY A 47 9.86 2.96 22.16
N VAL A 48 8.78 3.73 22.32
CA VAL A 48 7.55 3.60 21.55
C VAL A 48 7.75 4.20 20.16
N ALA A 49 7.34 3.47 19.12
CA ALA A 49 7.16 4.04 17.78
C ALA A 49 5.71 4.49 17.61
N LYS A 50 5.49 5.75 17.25
CA LYS A 50 4.17 6.31 16.94
C LYS A 50 4.17 6.96 15.58
N ILE A 51 3.22 6.55 14.73
CA ILE A 51 3.05 7.05 13.37
C ILE A 51 1.67 7.69 13.29
N VAL A 52 1.62 8.97 12.93
CA VAL A 52 0.37 9.71 12.75
C VAL A 52 0.37 10.32 11.37
N GLY A 53 -0.77 10.24 10.68
CA GLY A 53 -0.88 10.87 9.38
C GLY A 53 -2.32 10.99 8.91
N THR A 54 -2.44 11.69 7.78
CA THR A 54 -3.71 11.93 7.10
C THR A 54 -3.56 11.64 5.62
N GLN A 55 -4.63 11.20 4.99
CA GLN A 55 -4.72 11.01 3.55
C GLN A 55 -5.86 11.78 2.94
N THR A 56 -5.68 12.13 1.68
CA THR A 56 -6.71 12.68 0.81
C THR A 56 -6.86 11.75 -0.40
N GLU A 57 -7.74 12.12 -1.33
CA GLU A 57 -7.88 11.40 -2.60
C GLU A 57 -6.56 11.31 -3.40
N ASN A 58 -5.64 12.25 -3.16
CA ASN A 58 -4.33 12.31 -3.84
C ASN A 58 -3.23 11.50 -3.13
N GLY A 59 -3.53 10.84 -2.02
CA GLY A 59 -2.56 10.06 -1.23
C GLY A 59 -2.26 10.68 0.14
N ILE A 60 -1.10 10.34 0.71
CA ILE A 60 -0.70 10.79 2.05
C ILE A 60 -0.43 12.30 2.03
N ALA A 61 -1.23 13.06 2.78
CA ALA A 61 -1.12 14.51 2.89
C ALA A 61 -0.20 14.95 4.04
N SER A 62 -0.15 14.16 5.12
CA SER A 62 0.77 14.38 6.22
C SER A 62 1.23 13.06 6.84
N LEU A 63 2.49 13.00 7.26
CA LEU A 63 3.02 11.86 8.00
C LEU A 63 4.08 12.32 9.01
N GLN A 64 3.82 12.00 10.27
CA GLN A 64 4.69 12.25 11.39
C GLN A 64 5.10 10.91 11.99
N ILE A 65 6.40 10.75 12.23
CA ILE A 65 6.97 9.57 12.85
C ILE A 65 7.65 10.00 14.14
N GLU A 66 7.32 9.31 15.21
CA GLU A 66 7.96 9.44 16.51
C GLU A 66 8.61 8.10 16.87
N ALA A 67 9.92 8.09 17.02
CA ALA A 67 10.71 6.92 17.38
C ALA A 67 12.07 7.37 17.93
N PHE A 68 12.73 6.53 18.74
CA PHE A 68 14.05 6.86 19.33
C PHE A 68 14.05 8.18 20.12
N GLY A 69 12.91 8.57 20.69
CA GLY A 69 12.73 9.86 21.38
C GLY A 69 12.77 11.09 20.46
N LYS A 70 12.69 10.88 19.13
CA LYS A 70 12.64 11.93 18.11
C LYS A 70 11.26 11.96 17.47
N LYS A 71 10.82 13.16 17.10
CA LYS A 71 9.56 13.39 16.39
C LYS A 71 9.89 14.14 15.09
N VAL A 72 9.60 13.52 13.96
CA VAL A 72 9.98 14.01 12.63
C VAL A 72 8.76 14.00 11.72
N GLN A 73 8.56 15.10 11.01
CA GLN A 73 7.53 15.25 9.98
C GLN A 73 8.17 15.03 8.62
N LEU A 74 7.54 14.25 7.75
CA LEU A 74 7.99 14.13 6.35
C LEU A 74 7.88 15.49 5.65
N ASN A 75 8.93 15.86 4.92
CA ASN A 75 8.95 17.08 4.13
C ASN A 75 8.20 16.89 2.79
N GLY A 76 8.00 18.00 2.06
CA GLY A 76 7.26 17.97 0.80
C GLY A 76 7.84 17.04 -0.27
N LEU A 77 9.17 16.86 -0.35
CA LEU A 77 9.78 15.93 -1.30
C LEU A 77 9.53 14.47 -0.92
N GLN A 78 9.60 14.15 0.38
CA GLN A 78 9.28 12.82 0.90
C GLN A 78 7.78 12.52 0.72
N LEU A 79 6.89 13.46 1.00
CA LEU A 79 5.45 13.30 0.77
C LEU A 79 5.13 13.11 -0.72
N LYS A 80 5.80 13.84 -1.62
CA LYS A 80 5.67 13.64 -3.08
C LYS A 80 5.99 12.21 -3.52
N SER A 81 6.96 11.56 -2.88
CA SER A 81 7.28 10.14 -3.19
C SER A 81 6.18 9.15 -2.79
N LEU A 82 5.19 9.61 -2.00
CA LEU A 82 4.04 8.87 -1.51
C LEU A 82 2.71 9.31 -2.19
N GLU A 83 2.77 10.22 -3.17
CA GLU A 83 1.60 10.66 -3.93
C GLU A 83 0.94 9.50 -4.71
N GLY A 84 -0.38 9.58 -4.87
CA GLY A 84 -1.17 8.55 -5.54
C GLY A 84 -1.28 7.24 -4.76
N MET A 85 -0.74 7.18 -3.54
CA MET A 85 -0.84 6.02 -2.66
C MET A 85 -1.92 6.25 -1.60
N ASN A 86 -3.10 5.69 -1.85
CA ASN A 86 -4.14 5.57 -0.83
C ASN A 86 -3.95 4.25 -0.08
N ILE A 87 -3.50 4.32 1.18
CA ILE A 87 -3.01 3.16 1.93
C ILE A 87 -4.12 2.59 2.80
N ASN A 88 -4.05 1.29 3.02
CA ASN A 88 -4.93 0.59 3.95
C ASN A 88 -4.18 -0.46 4.78
N GLY A 89 -2.85 -0.41 4.75
CA GLY A 89 -1.96 -1.28 5.49
C GLY A 89 -0.68 -0.57 5.89
N MET A 90 -0.16 -0.94 7.06
CA MET A 90 1.13 -0.49 7.58
C MET A 90 1.76 -1.61 8.42
N GLN A 91 3.04 -1.85 8.21
CA GLN A 91 3.86 -2.75 9.00
C GLN A 91 5.05 -1.98 9.58
N LEU A 92 5.34 -2.24 10.86
CA LEU A 92 6.44 -1.62 11.59
C LEU A 92 7.45 -2.70 11.98
N THR A 93 8.74 -2.44 11.78
CA THR A 93 9.81 -3.37 12.14
C THR A 93 11.02 -2.60 12.62
N PHE A 94 11.56 -3.00 13.77
CA PHE A 94 12.88 -2.54 14.22
C PHE A 94 13.91 -3.58 13.82
N GLU A 95 14.96 -3.15 13.14
CA GLU A 95 16.07 -4.03 12.77
C GLU A 95 17.39 -3.36 13.15
N LYS A 96 18.31 -4.16 13.67
CA LYS A 96 19.68 -3.76 13.97
C LYS A 96 20.60 -4.42 12.95
N LYS A 97 21.28 -3.62 12.13
CA LYS A 97 22.35 -4.11 11.26
C LYS A 97 23.70 -3.90 11.94
N ASP A 98 24.60 -4.86 11.77
CA ASP A 98 25.92 -4.80 12.38
C ASP A 98 26.67 -3.53 11.94
N GLY A 99 27.04 -2.70 12.91
CA GLY A 99 27.76 -1.43 12.69
C GLY A 99 26.89 -0.22 12.29
N ASP A 100 25.59 -0.37 12.06
CA ASP A 100 24.74 0.67 11.46
C ASP A 100 23.58 1.14 12.35
N GLY A 101 23.65 0.80 13.65
CA GLY A 101 22.64 1.15 14.65
C GLY A 101 21.31 0.41 14.46
N ILE A 102 20.30 0.81 15.26
CA ILE A 102 18.93 0.31 15.11
C ILE A 102 18.16 1.24 14.18
N ARG A 103 17.40 0.68 13.23
CA ARG A 103 16.54 1.43 12.31
C ARG A 103 15.08 0.99 12.48
N LEU A 104 14.17 1.94 12.32
CA LEU A 104 12.74 1.70 12.21
C LEU A 104 12.37 1.67 10.73
N PHE A 105 11.81 0.54 10.31
CA PHE A 105 11.26 0.32 8.99
C PHE A 105 9.73 0.36 9.06
N ILE A 106 9.14 1.14 8.17
CA ILE A 106 7.70 1.34 8.05
C ILE A 106 7.34 1.01 6.62
N VAL A 107 6.70 -0.14 6.41
CA VAL A 107 6.15 -0.50 5.10
C VAL A 107 4.71 -0.05 5.09
N ILE A 108 4.39 0.90 4.23
CA ILE A 108 3.00 1.29 3.95
C ILE A 108 2.56 0.63 2.65
N SER A 109 1.29 0.22 2.59
CA SER A 109 0.80 -0.53 1.45
C SER A 109 -0.66 -0.23 1.11
N ARG A 110 -0.94 -0.45 -0.17
CA ARG A 110 -2.30 -0.53 -0.72
C ARG A 110 -2.52 -1.99 -1.11
N GLY A 111 -3.37 -2.69 -0.36
CA GLY A 111 -3.74 -4.08 -0.61
C GLY A 111 -5.22 -4.26 -0.91
N PHE A 112 -5.52 -5.39 -1.55
CA PHE A 112 -6.84 -6.01 -1.61
C PHE A 112 -6.81 -7.35 -0.87
N SER A 113 -7.96 -7.98 -0.69
CA SER A 113 -8.03 -9.37 -0.23
C SER A 113 -7.22 -10.34 -1.08
N SER A 114 -6.98 -10.02 -2.36
CA SER A 114 -6.16 -10.81 -3.29
C SER A 114 -4.66 -10.56 -3.19
N GLY A 115 -4.19 -9.60 -2.39
CA GLY A 115 -2.77 -9.28 -2.22
C GLY A 115 -2.43 -7.79 -2.30
N LEU A 116 -1.13 -7.49 -2.29
CA LEU A 116 -0.61 -6.11 -2.33
C LEU A 116 -0.59 -5.59 -3.78
N VAL A 117 -1.01 -4.34 -3.95
CA VAL A 117 -0.98 -3.63 -5.24
C VAL A 117 0.25 -2.73 -5.32
N LYS A 118 0.54 -2.01 -4.24
CA LYS A 118 1.67 -1.09 -4.12
C LYS A 118 2.15 -1.03 -2.68
N SER A 119 3.44 -0.80 -2.49
CA SER A 119 4.05 -0.59 -1.18
C SER A 119 5.18 0.43 -1.29
N LYS A 120 5.48 1.10 -0.17
CA LYS A 120 6.65 1.97 -0.01
C LYS A 120 7.31 1.66 1.32
N LEU A 121 8.63 1.78 1.35
CA LEU A 121 9.44 1.65 2.54
C LEU A 121 9.83 3.04 3.03
N ILE A 122 9.53 3.32 4.29
CA ILE A 122 10.01 4.50 5.00
C ILE A 122 10.95 4.01 6.09
N GLU A 123 12.16 4.53 6.10
CA GLU A 123 13.19 4.19 7.06
C GLU A 123 13.52 5.40 7.93
N MET A 124 13.66 5.17 9.24
CA MET A 124 14.13 6.17 10.20
C MET A 124 15.28 5.60 11.02
N ASP A 125 16.40 6.32 11.08
CA ASP A 125 17.54 5.99 11.95
C ASP A 125 17.40 6.60 13.36
N GLU A 126 18.30 6.22 14.29
CA GLU A 126 18.31 6.74 15.67
C GLU A 126 18.56 8.25 15.75
N LYS A 127 19.12 8.84 14.69
CA LYS A 127 19.39 10.29 14.60
C LYS A 127 18.15 11.06 14.12
N GLY A 128 17.15 10.36 13.60
CA GLY A 128 15.92 10.92 13.05
C GLY A 128 16.02 11.28 11.56
N ASN A 129 17.01 10.78 10.85
CA ASN A 129 17.05 10.89 9.40
C ASN A 129 16.00 9.96 8.80
N ILE A 130 15.27 10.46 7.79
CA ILE A 130 14.20 9.70 7.13
C ILE A 130 14.50 9.54 5.65
N ALA A 131 14.37 8.31 5.16
CA ALA A 131 14.41 7.98 3.74
C ALA A 131 13.09 7.31 3.30
N VAL A 132 12.68 7.57 2.06
CA VAL A 132 11.52 6.91 1.44
C VAL A 132 11.99 6.23 0.15
N SER A 133 11.66 4.96 -0.01
CA SER A 133 12.12 4.10 -1.11
C SER A 133 11.07 3.05 -1.47
N GLU A 134 11.33 2.28 -2.53
CA GLU A 134 10.61 1.01 -2.76
C GLU A 134 11.18 -0.05 -1.80
N PRO A 135 10.34 -0.98 -1.30
CA PRO A 135 10.78 -2.07 -0.43
C PRO A 135 11.68 -3.11 -1.13
#